data_AF-A0A8J3QEM4-F1
#
_entry.id   AF-A0A8J3QEM4-F1
#
_cell.length_a   1.000
_cell.length_b   1.000
_cell.length_c   1.000
_cell.angle_alpha   90.00
_cell.angle_beta   90.00
_cell.angle_gamma   90.00
#
_symmetry.space_group_name_H-M   'P 1'
#
loop_
_entity.id
_entity.type
_entity.pdbx_description
1 polymer ?
#
loop_
_entity_poly.entity_id
_entity_poly.type
_entity_poly.pdbx_seq_one_letter_code
_entity_poly.pdbx_strand_id
1 'polypeptide(L)'
;MGGDGTDVKPQSLDGSANILLELSALLQAGRPELALTGKTAAPAAHEEVAGKTKDFAQFAHDQYEDVVALLAALSMKLKSASSAYTGMDQATKQKLDDFLANSTYKAAG
;
A
#
# COMPACT_ATOMS: atom_id res chain seq x y z
N MET A 1 -24.34 15.17 -17.10
CA MET A 1 -23.75 14.11 -16.26
C MET A 1 -22.34 14.54 -15.92
N GLY A 2 -22.16 15.25 -14.81
CA GLY A 2 -20.87 15.81 -14.38
C GLY A 2 -20.25 14.89 -13.34
N GLY A 3 -19.02 14.46 -13.59
CA GLY A 3 -18.30 13.48 -12.79
C GLY A 3 -18.08 13.98 -11.36
N ASP A 4 -18.35 13.09 -10.42
CA ASP A 4 -17.96 13.18 -9.02
C ASP A 4 -16.44 13.00 -8.95
N GLY A 5 -15.71 14.05 -9.35
CA GLY A 5 -14.26 14.09 -9.33
C GLY A 5 -13.83 14.24 -7.88
N THR A 6 -13.57 13.14 -7.19
CA THR A 6 -12.80 13.19 -5.94
C THR A 6 -11.48 13.87 -6.25
N ASP A 7 -11.27 15.07 -5.69
CA ASP A 7 -10.05 15.87 -5.85
C ASP A 7 -8.88 15.18 -5.11
N VAL A 8 -8.35 14.12 -5.74
CA VAL A 8 -7.29 13.28 -5.17
C VAL A 8 -5.95 13.96 -5.43
N LYS A 9 -5.31 14.42 -4.35
CA LYS A 9 -3.98 15.05 -4.42
C LYS A 9 -2.90 13.96 -4.53
N PRO A 10 -2.00 13.99 -5.53
CA PRO A 10 -0.93 12.99 -5.65
C PRO A 10 -0.07 12.85 -4.38
N GLN A 11 0.20 13.95 -3.69
CA GLN A 11 0.91 13.97 -2.40
C GLN A 11 0.20 13.15 -1.31
N SER A 12 -1.14 13.09 -1.33
CA SER A 12 -1.91 12.25 -0.41
C SER A 12 -1.80 10.76 -0.76
N LEU A 13 -1.72 10.43 -2.06
CA LEU A 13 -1.50 9.06 -2.52
C LEU A 13 -0.10 8.54 -2.15
N ASP A 14 0.94 9.36 -2.34
CA ASP A 14 2.30 9.02 -1.94
C ASP A 14 2.44 8.88 -0.41
N GLY A 15 1.81 9.78 0.35
CA GLY A 15 1.76 9.69 1.81
C GLY A 15 1.11 8.38 2.28
N SER A 16 -0.07 8.04 1.74
CA SER A 16 -0.74 6.77 2.06
C SER A 16 0.07 5.55 1.63
N ALA A 17 0.74 5.60 0.48
CA ALA A 17 1.61 4.51 0.02
C ALA A 17 2.76 4.25 1.00
N ASN A 18 3.40 5.30 1.51
CA ASN A 18 4.49 5.16 2.47
C ASN A 18 4.01 4.57 3.80
N ILE A 19 2.87 5.04 4.34
CA ILE A 19 2.31 4.50 5.59
C ILE A 19 2.01 3.01 5.47
N LEU A 20 1.41 2.57 4.35
CA LEU A 20 1.11 1.14 4.14
C LEU A 20 2.39 0.30 4.07
N LEU A 21 3.44 0.82 3.44
CA LEU A 21 4.74 0.14 3.39
C LEU A 21 5.39 0.07 4.78
N GLU A 22 5.36 1.16 5.54
CA GLU A 22 5.86 1.19 6.91
C GLU A 22 5.13 0.21 7.82
N LEU A 23 3.80 0.14 7.75
CA LEU A 23 3.01 -0.84 8.50
C LEU A 23 3.38 -2.28 8.12
N SER A 24 3.57 -2.56 6.83
CA SER A 24 4.01 -3.89 6.38
C SER A 24 5.39 -4.26 6.93
N ALA A 25 6.32 -3.31 6.98
CA ALA A 25 7.66 -3.51 7.53
C ALA A 25 7.65 -3.68 9.05
N LEU A 26 6.82 -2.92 9.77
CA LEU A 26 6.64 -3.04 11.22
C LEU A 26 6.05 -4.40 11.58
N LEU A 27 5.04 -4.86 10.84
CA LEU A 27 4.49 -6.21 11.00
C LEU A 27 5.59 -7.26 10.74
N GLN A 28 6.39 -7.08 9.70
CA GLN A 28 7.50 -7.99 9.40
C GLN A 28 8.54 -8.11 10.51
N ALA A 29 8.81 -7.02 11.23
CA ALA A 29 9.66 -7.04 12.40
C ALA A 29 9.03 -7.84 13.56
N GLY A 30 7.70 -7.81 13.70
CA GLY A 30 6.93 -8.51 14.73
C GLY A 30 6.37 -9.88 14.34
N ARG A 31 6.88 -10.50 13.26
CA ARG A 31 6.31 -11.73 12.68
C ARG A 31 6.09 -12.84 13.73
N PRO A 32 4.98 -13.59 13.67
CA PRO A 32 4.80 -14.79 14.48
C PRO A 32 5.89 -15.83 14.19
N GLU A 33 6.56 -16.29 15.24
CA GLU A 33 7.59 -17.32 15.12
C GLU A 33 7.00 -18.71 15.44
N LEU A 34 6.69 -19.47 14.39
CA LEU A 34 6.12 -20.83 14.52
C LEU A 34 6.98 -21.76 15.36
N ALA A 35 8.31 -21.59 15.35
CA ALA A 35 9.23 -22.39 16.15
C ALA A 35 8.98 -22.28 17.67
N LEU A 36 8.36 -21.19 18.13
CA LEU A 36 7.99 -21.01 19.54
C LEU A 36 6.88 -21.98 19.99
N THR A 37 6.10 -22.56 19.08
CA THR A 37 5.11 -23.60 19.41
C THR A 37 5.77 -24.84 20.02
N GLY A 38 7.04 -25.10 19.68
CA GLY A 38 7.83 -26.17 20.29
C GLY A 38 7.98 -26.02 21.82
N LYS A 39 7.85 -24.80 22.36
CA LYS A 39 7.85 -24.55 23.82
C LYS A 39 6.59 -25.07 24.52
N THR A 40 5.54 -25.35 23.76
CA THR A 40 4.28 -25.93 24.25
C THR A 40 4.13 -27.41 23.89
N ALA A 41 5.14 -27.99 23.21
CA ALA A 41 5.11 -29.41 22.85
C ALA A 41 5.24 -30.30 24.09
N ALA A 42 4.72 -31.54 24.01
CA ALA A 42 4.86 -32.52 25.07
C ALA A 42 6.34 -32.72 25.46
N PRO A 43 6.68 -32.83 26.75
CA PRO A 43 5.77 -32.96 27.90
C PRO A 43 5.35 -31.61 28.54
N ALA A 44 5.67 -30.46 27.95
CA ALA A 44 5.40 -29.15 28.56
C ALA A 44 3.89 -28.82 28.68
N ALA A 45 3.06 -29.40 27.81
CA ALA A 45 1.61 -29.34 27.88
C ALA A 45 0.97 -30.69 27.50
N HIS A 46 -0.32 -30.84 27.81
CA HIS A 46 -1.13 -31.95 27.32
C HIS A 46 -1.17 -31.95 25.78
N GLU A 47 -1.18 -33.13 25.16
CA GLU A 47 -1.07 -33.29 23.70
C GLU A 47 -2.11 -32.48 22.93
N GLU A 48 -3.36 -32.46 23.40
CA GLU A 48 -4.43 -31.68 22.80
C GLU A 48 -4.14 -30.15 22.85
N VAL A 49 -3.62 -29.65 23.97
CA VAL A 49 -3.27 -28.24 24.13
C VAL A 49 -2.09 -27.87 23.23
N ALA A 50 -1.09 -28.75 23.13
CA ALA A 50 0.03 -28.59 22.21
C ALA A 50 -0.45 -28.54 20.75
N GLY A 51 -1.38 -29.44 20.38
CA GLY A 51 -2.01 -29.47 19.05
C GLY A 51 -2.76 -28.17 18.73
N LYS A 52 -3.63 -27.71 19.64
CA LYS A 52 -4.37 -26.45 19.46
C LYS A 52 -3.46 -25.22 19.38
N THR A 53 -2.37 -25.21 20.15
CA THR A 53 -1.39 -24.12 20.10
C THR A 53 -0.68 -24.08 18.75
N LYS A 54 -0.33 -25.25 18.20
CA LYS A 54 0.24 -25.37 16.86
C LYS A 54 -0.71 -24.87 15.79
N ASP A 55 -1.98 -25.31 15.82
CA ASP A 55 -3.00 -24.89 14.85
C ASP A 55 -3.21 -23.37 14.89
N PHE A 56 -3.32 -22.78 16.09
CA PHE A 56 -3.46 -21.34 16.26
C PHE A 56 -2.25 -20.57 15.71
N ALA A 57 -1.04 -21.03 16.00
CA ALA A 57 0.17 -20.38 15.52
C ALA A 57 0.28 -20.43 13.99
N GLN A 58 -0.09 -21.55 13.38
CA GLN A 58 -0.15 -21.70 11.92
C GLN A 58 -1.14 -20.70 11.33
N PHE A 59 -2.37 -20.66 11.85
CA PHE A 59 -3.38 -19.69 11.42
C PHE A 59 -2.88 -18.25 11.56
N ALA A 60 -2.31 -17.89 12.71
CA ALA A 60 -1.80 -16.54 12.95
C ALA A 60 -0.65 -16.17 12.00
N HIS A 61 0.21 -17.12 11.65
CA HIS A 61 1.27 -16.95 10.67
C HIS A 61 0.71 -16.70 9.27
N ASP A 62 -0.24 -17.52 8.82
CA ASP A 62 -0.85 -17.39 7.49
C ASP A 62 -1.57 -16.03 7.36
N GLN A 63 -2.38 -15.64 8.36
CA GLN A 63 -3.04 -14.33 8.38
C GLN A 63 -2.05 -13.16 8.38
N TYR A 64 -0.92 -13.33 9.05
CA TYR A 64 0.15 -12.34 9.06
C TYR A 64 0.77 -12.17 7.66
N GLU A 65 1.08 -13.27 6.95
CA GLU A 65 1.65 -13.21 5.60
C GLU A 65 0.70 -12.51 4.62
N ASP A 66 -0.59 -12.85 4.67
CA ASP A 66 -1.63 -12.25 3.82
C ASP A 66 -1.73 -10.73 4.02
N VAL A 67 -1.73 -10.27 5.28
CA VAL A 67 -1.84 -8.83 5.60
C VAL A 67 -0.60 -8.07 5.13
N VAL A 68 0.61 -8.61 5.37
CA VAL A 68 1.85 -7.99 4.92
C VAL A 68 1.86 -7.87 3.39
N ALA A 69 1.50 -8.93 2.68
CA ALA A 69 1.43 -8.93 1.22
C ALA A 69 0.40 -7.92 0.69
N LEU A 70 -0.79 -7.85 1.31
CA LEU A 70 -1.84 -6.91 0.92
C LEU A 70 -1.41 -5.45 1.11
N LEU A 71 -0.83 -5.11 2.26
CA LEU A 71 -0.36 -3.75 2.56
C LEU A 71 0.74 -3.31 1.58
N ALA A 72 1.71 -4.18 1.31
CA ALA A 72 2.76 -3.91 0.32
C ALA A 72 2.18 -3.75 -1.10
N ALA A 73 1.25 -4.61 -1.50
CA ALA A 73 0.60 -4.52 -2.81
C ALA A 73 -0.22 -3.23 -2.97
N LEU A 74 -0.96 -2.82 -1.93
CA LEU A 74 -1.72 -1.56 -1.92
C LEU A 74 -0.78 -0.35 -1.98
N SER A 75 0.32 -0.35 -1.22
CA SER A 75 1.35 0.68 -1.31
C SER A 75 1.88 0.84 -2.74
N MET A 76 2.25 -0.27 -3.39
CA MET A 76 2.72 -0.24 -4.79
C MET A 76 1.67 0.30 -5.75
N LYS A 77 0.39 -0.08 -5.59
CA LYS A 77 -0.71 0.42 -6.41
C LYS A 77 -0.91 1.93 -6.23
N LEU A 78 -0.87 2.44 -5.00
CA LEU A 78 -1.01 3.87 -4.73
C LEU A 78 0.17 4.67 -5.29
N LYS A 79 1.40 4.17 -5.16
CA LYS A 79 2.59 4.80 -5.73
C LYS A 79 2.55 4.85 -7.26
N SER A 80 2.06 3.78 -7.88
CA SER A 80 1.82 3.73 -9.33
C SER A 80 0.75 4.76 -9.75
N ALA A 81 -0.34 4.87 -9.00
CA ALA A 81 -1.38 5.87 -9.26
C ALA A 81 -0.86 7.30 -9.12
N SER A 82 -0.12 7.63 -8.05
CA SER A 82 0.50 8.95 -7.88
C SER A 82 1.44 9.32 -9.05
N SER A 83 2.28 8.37 -9.46
CA SER A 83 3.21 8.55 -10.58
C SER A 83 2.47 8.80 -11.91
N ALA A 84 1.36 8.10 -12.15
CA ALA A 84 0.53 8.31 -13.33
C ALA A 84 -0.14 9.70 -13.32
N TYR A 85 -0.69 10.11 -12.17
CA TYR A 85 -1.31 11.44 -12.01
C TYR A 85 -0.32 12.59 -12.21
N THR A 86 0.86 12.51 -11.59
CA THR A 86 1.91 13.54 -11.76
C THR A 86 2.38 13.64 -13.20
N GLY A 87 2.55 12.52 -13.90
CA GLY A 87 2.89 12.51 -15.33
C GLY A 87 1.82 13.16 -16.22
N MET A 88 0.53 12.90 -15.94
CA MET A 88 -0.58 13.52 -16.67
C MET A 88 -0.66 15.04 -16.45
N ASP A 89 -0.49 15.50 -15.21
CA ASP A 89 -0.48 16.93 -14.89
C ASP A 89 0.68 17.66 -15.59
N GLN A 90 1.88 17.07 -15.55
CA GLN A 90 3.04 17.61 -16.25
C GLN A 90 2.83 17.71 -17.77
N ALA A 91 2.26 16.67 -18.40
CA ALA A 91 1.96 16.68 -19.83
C ALA A 91 0.88 17.72 -20.19
N THR A 92 -0.10 17.92 -19.30
CA THR A 92 -1.15 18.93 -19.47
C THR A 92 -0.58 20.34 -19.35
N LYS A 93 0.30 20.56 -18.37
CA LYS A 93 1.02 21.82 -18.20
C LYS A 93 1.91 22.14 -19.40
N GLN A 94 2.68 21.17 -19.91
CA GLN A 94 3.48 21.37 -21.11
C GLN A 94 2.63 21.74 -22.33
N LYS A 95 1.49 21.07 -22.54
CA LYS A 95 0.57 21.44 -23.62
C LYS A 95 0.01 22.86 -23.48
N LEU A 96 -0.28 23.28 -22.25
CA LEU A 96 -0.74 24.64 -21.96
C LEU A 96 0.40 25.66 -22.18
N ASP A 97 1.61 25.36 -21.73
CA ASP A 97 2.79 26.21 -21.93
C ASP A 97 3.09 26.35 -23.44
N ASP A 98 3.04 25.25 -24.19
CA ASP A 98 3.21 25.25 -25.65
C ASP A 98 2.09 26.04 -26.36
N PHE A 99 0.84 25.90 -25.90
CA PHE A 99 -0.27 26.66 -26.44
C PHE A 99 -0.07 28.16 -26.20
N LEU A 100 0.28 28.57 -24.98
CA LEU A 100 0.53 29.97 -24.64
C LEU A 100 1.73 30.56 -25.40
N ALA A 101 2.82 29.79 -25.54
CA ALA A 101 4.01 30.23 -26.27
C ALA A 101 3.74 30.43 -27.77
N ASN A 102 2.82 29.65 -28.35
CA ASN A 102 2.46 29.72 -29.77
C ASN A 102 1.22 30.57 -30.07
N SER A 103 0.54 31.07 -29.03
CA SER A 103 -0.64 31.93 -29.17
C SER A 103 -0.23 33.39 -29.36
N THR A 104 -0.40 33.94 -30.57
CA THR A 104 -0.24 35.38 -30.79
C THR A 104 -1.56 36.09 -30.49
N TYR A 105 -1.59 36.94 -29.47
CA TYR A 105 -2.72 37.83 -29.21
C TYR A 105 -2.88 38.80 -30.39
N LYS A 106 -4.02 38.75 -31.09
CA LYS A 106 -4.44 39.78 -32.03
C LYS A 106 -5.49 40.65 -31.35
N ALA A 107 -5.15 41.91 -31.07
CA ALA A 107 -6.13 42.91 -30.68
C ALA A 107 -7.15 43.08 -31.82
N ALA A 108 -8.44 43.05 -31.49
CA ALA A 108 -9.49 43.32 -32.45
C ALA A 108 -9.37 44.77 -32.93
N GLY A 109 -9.22 44.94 -34.25
CA GLY A 109 -9.20 46.24 -34.93
C GLY A 109 -10.58 46.87 -35.03
#